data_AF-A0A7Z9VGQ1-F1
#
_entry.id   AF-A0A7Z9VGQ1-F1
#
_cell.length_a   1.000
_cell.length_b   1.000
_cell.length_c   1.000
_cell.angle_alpha   90.00
_cell.angle_beta   90.00
_cell.angle_gamma   90.00
#
_symmetry.space_group_name_H-M   'P 1'
#
loop_
_entity.id
_entity.type
_entity.pdbx_description
1 polymer ?
#
loop_
_entity_poly.entity_id
_entity_poly.type
_entity_poly.pdbx_seq_one_letter_code
_entity_poly.pdbx_strand_id
1 'polypeptide(L)'
;AVQLAAVGQRLGKAVVIVDGGDQAATARHRDMTNRVITPSQAAGEAHRFINEGGSTGVLFGRESKGLKNDDIVQSDAIIMVPVNPAFSSLNLAQAVFAIGHEWFKAEASSDEKAADDLSMPKETRPANKAELERLFEHLEEELDASGFLHVAEKRPGMVRNIRNMLQRAGLTEQEARTLRGIITSLVTKRRQ
;
A
#
# COMPACT_ATOMS: atom_id res chain seq x y z
N ALA A 1 -34.92 5.99 -10.57
CA ALA A 1 -34.51 6.58 -9.27
C ALA A 1 -33.03 6.26 -9.10
N VAL A 2 -32.13 7.14 -8.69
CA VAL A 2 -32.19 8.02 -7.50
C VAL A 2 -31.45 9.35 -7.74
N GLN A 3 -31.94 10.39 -7.07
CA GLN A 3 -31.39 11.73 -6.85
C GLN A 3 -30.24 11.68 -5.83
N LEU A 4 -29.11 12.34 -6.13
CA LEU A 4 -28.76 13.67 -5.60
C LEU A 4 -28.52 13.71 -4.09
N ALA A 5 -27.31 14.08 -3.70
CA ALA A 5 -27.10 14.95 -2.55
C ALA A 5 -25.96 15.91 -2.90
N ALA A 6 -26.32 17.14 -3.24
CA ALA A 6 -25.43 18.27 -3.03
C ALA A 6 -25.31 18.48 -1.52
N VAL A 7 -24.11 18.80 -1.04
CA VAL A 7 -23.97 19.60 0.18
C VAL A 7 -23.41 20.93 -0.26
N GLY A 8 -24.28 21.94 -0.19
CA GLY A 8 -24.01 23.28 -0.66
C GLY A 8 -23.02 24.06 0.19
N GLN A 9 -22.43 25.06 -0.47
CA GLN A 9 -22.02 26.38 -0.01
C GLN A 9 -21.08 26.53 1.21
N ARG A 10 -20.61 25.44 1.83
CA ARG A 10 -19.58 25.51 2.89
C ARG A 10 -18.62 24.33 2.92
N LEU A 11 -18.41 23.69 1.77
CA LEU A 11 -17.36 22.69 1.58
C LEU A 11 -16.24 23.36 0.79
N GLY A 12 -15.05 23.47 1.37
CA GLY A 12 -13.95 24.18 0.74
C GLY A 12 -13.27 23.42 -0.39
N LYS A 13 -13.64 22.14 -0.65
CA LYS A 13 -13.25 21.37 -1.84
C LYS A 13 -14.31 20.33 -2.24
N ALA A 14 -14.79 20.35 -3.48
CA ALA A 14 -15.64 19.34 -4.10
C ALA A 14 -14.89 18.63 -5.24
N VAL A 15 -14.92 17.30 -5.28
CA VAL A 15 -14.18 16.51 -6.27
C VAL A 15 -15.16 15.66 -7.10
N VAL A 16 -15.09 15.74 -8.42
CA VAL A 16 -16.05 15.12 -9.36
C VAL A 16 -15.44 13.91 -10.03
N ILE A 17 -16.12 12.77 -10.15
CA ILE A 17 -15.60 11.65 -10.96
C ILE A 17 -16.10 11.75 -12.39
N VAL A 18 -15.16 11.72 -13.33
CA VAL A 18 -15.46 11.61 -14.77
C VAL A 18 -14.97 10.25 -15.25
N ASP A 19 -15.94 9.45 -15.69
CA ASP A 19 -15.73 8.15 -16.32
C ASP A 19 -14.96 8.32 -17.63
N GLY A 20 -13.97 7.45 -17.87
CA GLY A 20 -12.93 7.60 -18.89
C GLY A 20 -13.39 7.45 -20.34
N GLY A 21 -14.69 7.51 -20.64
CA GLY A 21 -15.22 7.45 -22.01
C GLY A 21 -14.67 8.56 -22.89
N ASP A 22 -14.36 8.24 -24.15
CA ASP A 22 -14.10 9.23 -25.22
C ASP A 22 -15.20 10.32 -25.28
N GLN A 23 -16.40 10.00 -24.79
CA GLN A 23 -17.53 10.93 -24.65
C GLN A 23 -17.33 12.02 -23.57
N ALA A 24 -16.66 11.70 -22.46
CA ALA A 24 -16.28 12.69 -21.45
C ALA A 24 -15.04 13.50 -21.87
N ALA A 25 -14.16 12.92 -22.67
CA ALA A 25 -13.13 13.68 -23.39
C ALA A 25 -13.72 14.61 -24.47
N THR A 26 -14.89 14.27 -25.05
CA THR A 26 -15.59 15.11 -26.03
C THR A 26 -16.56 16.13 -25.44
N ALA A 27 -16.88 16.08 -24.14
CA ALA A 27 -17.47 17.21 -23.44
C ALA A 27 -16.39 18.25 -23.09
N ARG A 28 -15.73 18.76 -24.14
CA ARG A 28 -14.90 19.97 -24.20
C ARG A 28 -13.88 20.13 -23.06
N HIS A 29 -12.79 19.40 -23.19
CA HIS A 29 -11.50 19.72 -22.56
C HIS A 29 -10.97 21.14 -22.86
N ARG A 30 -11.61 21.90 -23.78
CA ARG A 30 -11.20 23.26 -24.18
C ARG A 30 -11.80 24.39 -23.34
N ASP A 31 -12.92 24.15 -22.63
CA ASP A 31 -13.63 25.21 -21.91
C ASP A 31 -13.63 24.99 -20.38
N MET A 32 -13.01 23.91 -19.88
CA MET A 32 -13.00 23.55 -18.46
C MET A 32 -11.59 23.62 -17.87
N THR A 33 -11.40 24.49 -16.88
CA THR A 33 -10.12 24.76 -16.20
C THR A 33 -9.81 23.82 -15.02
N ASN A 34 -10.66 22.83 -14.76
CA ASN A 34 -10.57 22.03 -13.54
C ASN A 34 -9.42 21.02 -13.62
N ARG A 35 -8.68 20.88 -12.51
CA ARG A 35 -7.54 19.97 -12.42
C ARG A 35 -8.01 18.52 -12.49
N VAL A 36 -7.38 17.70 -13.33
CA VAL A 36 -7.64 16.25 -13.38
C VAL A 36 -6.66 15.51 -12.46
N ILE A 37 -7.17 14.62 -11.62
CA ILE A 37 -6.41 13.83 -10.64
C ILE A 37 -6.85 12.37 -10.63
N THR A 38 -6.01 11.49 -10.07
CA THR A 38 -6.36 10.08 -9.86
C THR A 38 -7.13 9.87 -8.55
N PRO A 39 -7.85 8.73 -8.38
CA PRO A 39 -8.51 8.37 -7.13
C PRO A 39 -7.58 8.41 -5.91
N SER A 40 -6.34 7.93 -6.06
CA SER A 40 -5.34 7.92 -4.98
C SER A 40 -4.94 9.33 -4.55
N GLN A 41 -4.71 10.23 -5.51
CA GLN A 41 -4.42 11.64 -5.24
C GLN A 41 -5.62 12.34 -4.58
N ALA A 42 -6.83 12.07 -5.06
CA ALA A 42 -8.05 12.62 -4.48
C ALA A 42 -8.23 12.19 -3.02
N ALA A 43 -7.99 10.91 -2.70
CA ALA A 43 -8.06 10.39 -1.34
C ALA A 43 -7.05 11.09 -0.40
N GLY A 44 -5.78 11.19 -0.81
CA GLY A 44 -4.75 11.86 -0.01
C GLY A 44 -5.02 13.35 0.23
N GLU A 45 -5.51 14.06 -0.79
CA GLU A 45 -5.88 15.47 -0.64
C GLU A 45 -7.12 15.67 0.23
N ALA A 46 -8.10 14.79 0.10
CA ALA A 46 -9.33 14.83 0.89
C ALA A 46 -9.05 14.60 2.38
N HIS A 47 -8.24 13.58 2.72
CA HIS A 47 -7.78 13.33 4.09
C HIS A 47 -7.03 14.52 4.68
N ARG A 48 -6.08 15.10 3.94
CA ARG A 48 -5.36 16.31 4.39
C ARG A 48 -6.32 17.45 4.69
N PHE A 49 -7.26 17.71 3.78
CA PHE A 49 -8.20 18.80 3.92
C PHE A 49 -9.16 18.61 5.11
N ILE A 50 -9.59 17.38 5.38
CA ILE A 50 -10.41 17.06 6.57
C ILE A 50 -9.60 17.22 7.86
N ASN A 51 -8.34 16.80 7.87
CA ASN A 51 -7.46 16.97 9.04
C ASN A 51 -7.18 18.44 9.36
N GLU A 52 -7.26 19.33 8.37
CA GLU A 52 -7.19 20.78 8.53
C GLU A 52 -8.54 21.41 9.00
N GLY A 53 -9.55 20.58 9.30
CA GLY A 53 -10.88 21.02 9.74
C GLY A 53 -11.84 21.35 8.58
N GLY A 54 -11.45 21.05 7.35
CA GLY A 54 -12.29 21.17 6.16
C GLY A 54 -13.30 20.02 6.03
N SER A 55 -14.16 20.12 5.02
CA SER A 55 -15.03 19.03 4.61
C SER A 55 -15.09 18.96 3.09
N THR A 56 -15.18 17.74 2.57
CA THR A 56 -15.05 17.41 1.14
C THR A 56 -16.11 16.39 0.74
N GLY A 57 -16.41 16.33 -0.54
CA GLY A 57 -17.40 15.42 -1.10
C GLY A 57 -17.03 14.97 -2.50
N VAL A 58 -17.54 13.79 -2.87
CA VAL A 58 -17.35 13.22 -4.21
C VAL A 58 -18.67 13.13 -4.95
N LEU A 59 -18.70 13.68 -6.17
CA LEU A 59 -19.88 13.70 -7.03
C LEU A 59 -19.79 12.59 -8.08
N PHE A 60 -20.86 11.79 -8.17
CA PHE A 60 -21.01 10.73 -9.17
C PHE A 60 -22.13 11.06 -10.15
N GLY A 61 -21.85 10.90 -11.44
CA GLY A 61 -22.80 11.14 -12.52
C GLY A 61 -23.82 10.03 -12.69
N ARG A 62 -24.84 10.31 -13.50
CA ARG A 62 -25.81 9.29 -13.93
C ARG A 62 -25.14 8.34 -14.91
N GLU A 63 -25.35 7.04 -14.77
CA GLU A 63 -24.78 6.02 -15.67
C GLU A 63 -25.06 6.28 -17.17
N SER A 64 -26.24 6.80 -17.49
CA SER A 64 -26.62 7.11 -18.88
C SER A 64 -26.19 8.48 -19.40
N LYS A 65 -25.86 9.43 -18.52
CA LYS A 65 -25.71 10.86 -18.90
C LYS A 65 -24.52 11.57 -18.26
N GLY A 66 -23.75 10.90 -17.40
CA GLY A 66 -22.71 11.52 -16.59
C GLY A 66 -23.24 12.62 -15.66
N LEU A 67 -22.35 13.53 -15.31
CA LEU A 67 -22.65 14.77 -14.59
C LEU A 67 -23.04 15.87 -15.58
N LYS A 68 -23.80 16.87 -15.12
CA LYS A 68 -24.04 18.07 -15.93
C LYS A 68 -22.78 18.94 -15.91
N ASN A 69 -22.55 19.70 -16.97
CA ASN A 69 -21.45 20.66 -17.02
C ASN A 69 -21.48 21.62 -15.83
N ASP A 70 -22.66 22.08 -15.41
CA ASP A 70 -22.83 22.95 -14.24
C ASP A 70 -22.36 22.30 -12.92
N ASP A 71 -22.50 20.98 -12.80
CA ASP A 71 -22.02 20.22 -11.64
C ASP A 71 -20.48 20.12 -11.69
N ILE A 72 -19.90 19.99 -12.89
CA ILE A 72 -18.45 19.89 -13.05
C ILE A 72 -17.79 21.24 -12.84
N VAL A 73 -18.34 22.34 -13.36
CA VAL A 73 -17.78 23.70 -13.20
C VAL A 73 -17.70 24.12 -11.73
N GLN A 74 -18.58 23.60 -10.88
CA GLN A 74 -18.57 23.85 -9.44
C GLN A 74 -17.57 23.00 -8.65
N SER A 75 -16.86 22.07 -9.30
CA SER A 75 -15.88 21.22 -8.63
C SER A 75 -14.47 21.79 -8.72
N ASP A 76 -13.67 21.52 -7.69
CA ASP A 76 -12.25 21.93 -7.63
C ASP A 76 -11.36 21.02 -8.47
N ALA A 77 -11.78 19.77 -8.64
CA ALA A 77 -11.04 18.79 -9.43
C ALA A 77 -11.95 17.71 -10.03
N ILE A 78 -11.41 17.05 -11.04
CA ILE A 78 -11.99 15.90 -11.73
C ILE A 78 -11.13 14.68 -11.39
N ILE A 79 -11.73 13.65 -10.81
CA ILE A 79 -11.14 12.34 -10.59
C ILE A 79 -11.34 11.49 -11.85
N MET A 80 -10.24 11.06 -12.43
CA MET A 80 -10.22 10.11 -13.55
C MET A 80 -9.66 8.78 -13.06
N VAL A 81 -10.48 7.73 -13.12
CA VAL A 81 -10.03 6.37 -12.79
C VAL A 81 -9.22 5.83 -13.98
N PRO A 82 -7.96 5.42 -13.79
CA PRO A 82 -7.17 4.81 -14.87
C PRO A 82 -7.81 3.49 -15.29
N VAL A 83 -8.36 3.46 -16.50
CA VAL A 83 -9.02 2.29 -17.11
C VAL A 83 -8.43 2.05 -18.50
N ASN A 84 -8.71 0.88 -19.07
CA ASN A 84 -8.30 0.58 -20.43
C ASN A 84 -8.95 1.61 -21.39
N PRO A 85 -8.19 2.37 -22.19
CA PRO A 85 -8.75 3.35 -23.12
C PRO A 85 -9.74 2.75 -24.13
N ALA A 86 -9.61 1.47 -24.46
CA ALA A 86 -10.55 0.76 -25.34
C ALA A 86 -11.88 0.40 -24.65
N PHE A 87 -11.94 0.40 -23.32
CA PHE A 87 -13.09 0.06 -22.49
C PHE A 87 -13.12 0.96 -21.27
N SER A 88 -13.40 2.23 -21.54
CA SER A 88 -13.14 3.27 -20.58
C SER A 88 -14.37 3.72 -19.80
N SER A 89 -15.45 2.93 -19.84
CA SER A 89 -16.64 3.16 -19.03
C SER A 89 -16.72 2.20 -17.85
N LEU A 90 -16.80 2.78 -16.66
CA LEU A 90 -17.11 2.09 -15.42
C LEU A 90 -18.60 2.29 -15.10
N ASN A 91 -19.25 1.22 -14.67
CA ASN A 91 -20.56 1.39 -14.07
C ASN A 91 -20.44 2.15 -12.73
N LEU A 92 -21.58 2.68 -12.25
CA LEU A 92 -21.60 3.49 -11.03
C LEU A 92 -21.03 2.73 -9.82
N ALA A 93 -21.34 1.45 -9.66
CA ALA A 93 -20.86 0.66 -8.54
C ALA A 93 -19.33 0.49 -8.58
N GLN A 94 -18.75 0.31 -9.77
CA GLN A 94 -17.30 0.22 -9.98
C GLN A 94 -16.61 1.55 -9.68
N ALA A 95 -17.19 2.67 -10.11
CA ALA A 95 -16.68 3.99 -9.78
C ALA A 95 -16.71 4.25 -8.26
N VAL A 96 -17.82 3.93 -7.60
CA VAL A 96 -17.96 4.06 -6.14
C VAL A 96 -16.94 3.18 -5.42
N PHE A 97 -16.80 1.93 -5.85
CA PHE A 97 -15.84 1.00 -5.27
C PHE A 97 -14.40 1.49 -5.43
N ALA A 98 -13.98 1.90 -6.62
CA ALA A 98 -12.61 2.37 -6.88
C ALA A 98 -12.23 3.55 -5.96
N ILE A 99 -13.19 4.43 -5.68
CA ILE A 99 -12.98 5.63 -4.88
C ILE A 99 -13.01 5.30 -3.39
N GLY A 100 -13.99 4.52 -2.94
CA GLY A 100 -14.07 4.06 -1.56
C GLY A 100 -12.88 3.20 -1.16
N HIS A 101 -12.36 2.39 -2.08
CA HIS A 101 -11.16 1.59 -1.87
C HIS A 101 -9.92 2.46 -1.69
N GLU A 102 -9.68 3.44 -2.57
CA GLU A 102 -8.54 4.35 -2.42
C GLU A 102 -8.67 5.26 -1.19
N TRP A 103 -9.89 5.64 -0.81
CA TRP A 103 -10.15 6.32 0.46
C TRP A 103 -9.68 5.51 1.67
N PHE A 104 -10.11 4.25 1.76
CA PHE A 104 -9.77 3.37 2.87
C PHE A 104 -8.29 3.01 2.86
N LYS A 105 -7.67 2.82 1.68
CA LYS A 105 -6.22 2.64 1.57
C LYS A 105 -5.43 3.84 2.06
N ALA A 106 -5.89 5.07 1.78
CA ALA A 106 -5.23 6.28 2.27
C ALA A 106 -5.32 6.38 3.80
N GLU A 107 -6.44 5.96 4.39
CA GLU A 107 -6.61 5.88 5.85
C GLU A 107 -5.72 4.78 6.46
N ALA A 108 -5.67 3.60 5.82
CA ALA A 108 -4.84 2.47 6.24
C ALA A 108 -3.35 2.65 5.96
N SER A 109 -2.92 3.64 5.19
CA SER A 109 -1.50 3.99 5.04
C SER A 109 -1.03 5.01 6.08
N SER A 110 -1.95 5.71 6.75
CA SER A 110 -1.68 6.39 8.03
C SER A 110 -1.54 5.41 9.19
N ASP A 111 -2.19 4.26 9.11
CA ASP A 111 -2.05 3.13 10.03
C ASP A 111 -1.23 2.01 9.36
N GLU A 112 0.10 2.11 9.34
CA GLU A 112 1.06 1.06 8.88
C GLU A 112 0.83 -0.36 9.48
N LYS A 113 -0.18 -0.55 10.32
CA LYS A 113 -0.57 -1.80 10.98
C LYS A 113 -1.53 -2.69 10.20
N ALA A 114 -2.25 -2.20 9.19
CA ALA A 114 -3.35 -2.99 8.60
C ALA A 114 -2.87 -4.11 7.65
N ALA A 115 -1.69 -3.99 7.04
CA ALA A 115 -1.15 -5.03 6.15
C ALA A 115 -0.33 -6.09 6.90
N ASP A 116 0.24 -5.76 8.06
CA ASP A 116 1.09 -6.66 8.86
C ASP A 116 0.27 -7.65 9.71
N ASP A 117 -1.01 -7.36 9.94
CA ASP A 117 -1.92 -8.16 10.78
C ASP A 117 -2.48 -9.42 10.08
N LEU A 118 -2.26 -9.58 8.76
CA LEU A 118 -2.77 -10.73 8.01
C LEU A 118 -1.75 -11.87 7.82
N SER A 119 -0.47 -11.68 8.15
CA SER A 119 0.56 -12.72 7.96
C SER A 119 1.34 -13.12 9.21
N MET A 120 1.21 -12.39 10.32
CA MET A 120 1.93 -12.72 11.55
C MET A 120 1.09 -13.64 12.45
N PRO A 121 1.59 -14.82 12.86
CA PRO A 121 0.95 -15.58 13.92
C PRO A 121 0.81 -14.69 15.15
N LYS A 122 -0.41 -14.58 15.70
CA LYS A 122 -0.79 -13.70 16.83
C LYS A 122 0.08 -13.81 18.09
N GLU A 123 0.99 -14.78 18.15
CA GLU A 123 1.83 -15.09 19.31
C GLU A 123 3.30 -14.66 19.18
N THR A 124 3.72 -14.06 18.06
CA THR A 124 5.12 -13.62 17.94
C THR A 124 5.30 -12.36 17.10
N ARG A 125 6.32 -11.58 17.43
CA ARG A 125 6.72 -10.35 16.73
C ARG A 125 7.90 -10.62 15.78
N PRO A 126 8.16 -9.75 14.80
CA PRO A 126 9.40 -9.77 14.05
C PRO A 126 10.62 -9.77 14.99
N ALA A 127 11.65 -10.55 14.64
CA ALA A 127 12.89 -10.54 15.38
C ALA A 127 13.55 -9.16 15.27
N ASN A 128 13.97 -8.60 16.39
CA ASN A 128 14.67 -7.32 16.38
C ASN A 128 16.12 -7.52 15.89
N LYS A 129 16.79 -6.41 15.59
CA LYS A 129 18.18 -6.44 15.08
C LYS A 129 19.14 -7.18 16.02
N ALA A 130 18.99 -7.05 17.33
CA ALA A 130 19.86 -7.70 18.31
C ALA A 130 19.64 -9.23 18.36
N GLU A 131 18.41 -9.69 18.17
CA GLU A 131 18.07 -11.12 18.10
C GLU A 131 18.62 -11.77 16.85
N LEU A 132 18.50 -11.11 15.70
CA LEU A 132 19.09 -11.56 14.44
C LEU A 132 20.62 -11.58 14.51
N GLU A 133 21.24 -10.57 15.11
CA GLU A 133 22.70 -10.53 15.26
C GLU A 133 23.21 -11.71 16.10
N ARG A 134 22.56 -12.04 17.22
CA ARG A 134 22.91 -13.22 18.04
C ARG A 134 22.74 -14.54 17.30
N LEU A 135 21.76 -14.63 16.38
CA LEU A 135 21.61 -15.79 15.50
C LEU A 135 22.77 -15.86 14.51
N PHE A 136 23.17 -14.73 13.91
CA PHE A 136 24.27 -14.67 12.95
C PHE A 136 25.61 -15.01 13.60
N GLU A 137 25.93 -14.42 14.76
CA GLU A 137 27.14 -14.71 15.52
C GLU A 137 27.24 -16.22 15.83
N HIS A 138 26.18 -16.79 16.42
CA HIS A 138 26.16 -18.22 16.76
C HIS A 138 26.29 -19.12 15.52
N LEU A 139 25.65 -18.77 14.41
CA LEU A 139 25.74 -19.54 13.17
C LEU A 139 27.13 -19.44 12.55
N GLU A 140 27.72 -18.24 12.51
CA GLU A 140 29.06 -18.01 11.96
C GLU A 140 30.12 -18.75 12.76
N GLU A 141 30.08 -18.68 14.09
CA GLU A 141 30.98 -19.41 14.99
C GLU A 141 30.94 -20.92 14.72
N GLU A 142 29.75 -21.50 14.60
CA GLU A 142 29.60 -22.94 14.39
C GLU A 142 29.93 -23.36 12.95
N LEU A 143 29.73 -22.47 11.96
CA LEU A 143 30.18 -22.69 10.58
C LEU A 143 31.70 -22.61 10.46
N ASP A 144 32.36 -21.70 11.17
CA ASP A 144 33.82 -21.64 11.28
C ASP A 144 34.34 -22.93 11.94
N ALA A 145 33.77 -23.34 13.08
CA ALA A 145 34.16 -24.55 13.81
C ALA A 145 33.92 -25.85 13.00
N SER A 146 32.89 -25.87 12.15
CA SER A 146 32.59 -27.01 11.28
C SER A 146 33.55 -27.20 10.10
N GLY A 147 34.38 -26.19 9.79
CA GLY A 147 35.21 -26.13 8.59
C GLY A 147 34.47 -25.66 7.34
N PHE A 148 33.20 -25.25 7.41
CA PHE A 148 32.45 -24.75 6.25
C PHE A 148 33.03 -23.44 5.69
N LEU A 149 33.53 -22.57 6.57
CA LEU A 149 34.09 -21.25 6.23
C LEU A 149 35.63 -21.23 6.14
N HIS A 150 36.28 -22.38 5.89
CA HIS A 150 37.75 -22.51 5.95
C HIS A 150 38.54 -21.71 4.91
N VAL A 151 37.94 -21.35 3.76
CA VAL A 151 38.62 -20.58 2.71
C VAL A 151 38.54 -19.08 3.04
N ALA A 152 39.65 -18.53 3.56
CA ALA A 152 39.71 -17.16 4.08
C ALA A 152 39.27 -16.10 3.06
N GLU A 153 39.64 -16.25 1.78
CA GLU A 153 39.30 -15.30 0.72
C GLU A 153 37.81 -15.30 0.38
N LYS A 154 37.13 -16.45 0.57
CA LYS A 154 35.69 -16.61 0.26
C LYS A 154 34.79 -16.31 1.45
N ARG A 155 35.31 -16.40 2.69
CA ARG A 155 34.56 -16.24 3.93
C ARG A 155 33.71 -14.96 3.95
N PRO A 156 34.21 -13.75 3.65
CA PRO A 156 33.40 -12.52 3.72
C PRO A 156 32.18 -12.55 2.79
N GLY A 157 32.33 -13.08 1.58
CA GLY A 157 31.23 -13.22 0.61
C GLY A 157 30.20 -14.26 1.06
N MET A 158 30.65 -15.40 1.58
CA MET A 158 29.78 -16.46 2.10
C MET A 158 28.97 -15.98 3.31
N VAL A 159 29.61 -15.33 4.29
CA VAL A 159 28.93 -14.76 5.47
C VAL A 159 27.88 -13.74 5.05
N ARG A 160 28.22 -12.80 4.15
CA ARG A 160 27.28 -11.81 3.63
C ARG A 160 26.08 -12.46 2.94
N ASN A 161 26.30 -13.51 2.16
CA ASN A 161 25.22 -14.23 1.48
C ASN A 161 24.30 -14.95 2.46
N ILE A 162 24.85 -15.60 3.48
CA ILE A 162 24.08 -16.28 4.54
C ILE A 162 23.24 -15.27 5.31
N ARG A 163 23.83 -14.15 5.75
CA ARG A 163 23.11 -13.06 6.43
C ARG A 163 21.98 -12.50 5.57
N ASN A 164 22.27 -12.16 4.31
CA ASN A 164 21.27 -11.65 3.38
C ASN A 164 20.11 -12.65 3.16
N MET A 165 20.41 -13.95 3.09
CA MET A 165 19.40 -15.00 2.94
C MET A 165 18.47 -15.04 4.14
N LEU A 166 19.01 -15.03 5.37
CA LEU A 166 18.22 -15.07 6.60
C LEU A 166 17.48 -13.75 6.86
N GLN A 167 18.05 -12.60 6.48
CA GLN A 167 17.38 -11.30 6.58
C GLN A 167 16.17 -11.21 5.64
N ARG A 168 16.27 -11.74 4.42
CA ARG A 168 15.14 -11.80 3.49
C ARG A 168 14.01 -12.71 3.99
N ALA A 169 14.30 -13.67 4.87
CA ALA A 169 13.29 -14.57 5.41
C ALA A 169 12.32 -13.88 6.37
N GLY A 170 12.64 -12.67 6.88
CA GLY A 170 11.72 -11.91 7.74
C GLY A 170 11.38 -12.64 9.05
N LEU A 171 12.38 -13.29 9.66
CA LEU A 171 12.17 -14.18 10.81
C LEU A 171 11.51 -13.47 12.00
N THR A 172 10.62 -14.20 12.67
CA THR A 172 10.07 -13.85 13.96
C THR A 172 11.05 -14.14 15.10
N GLU A 173 10.82 -13.54 16.27
CA GLU A 173 11.61 -13.79 17.47
C GLU A 173 11.65 -15.30 17.82
N GLN A 174 10.50 -15.98 17.68
CA GLN A 174 10.40 -17.40 17.98
C GLN A 174 11.16 -18.26 16.96
N GLU A 175 11.09 -17.95 15.67
CA GLU A 175 11.85 -18.67 14.64
C GLU A 175 13.36 -18.49 14.81
N ALA A 176 13.82 -17.28 15.15
CA ALA A 176 15.22 -17.03 15.46
C ALA A 176 15.72 -17.89 16.64
N ARG A 177 14.90 -18.04 17.70
CA ARG A 177 15.21 -18.96 18.81
C ARG A 177 15.23 -20.41 18.38
N THR A 178 14.24 -20.84 17.60
CA THR A 178 14.16 -22.21 17.07
C THR A 178 15.39 -22.55 16.23
N LEU A 179 15.82 -21.66 15.33
CA LEU A 179 17.03 -21.84 14.53
C LEU A 179 18.28 -21.95 15.39
N ARG A 180 18.42 -21.13 16.43
CA ARG A 180 19.54 -21.29 17.39
C ARG A 180 19.51 -22.65 18.08
N GLY A 181 18.33 -23.14 18.48
CA GLY A 181 18.16 -24.47 19.06
C GLY A 181 18.55 -25.60 18.09
N ILE A 182 18.18 -25.48 16.81
CA ILE A 182 18.59 -26.41 15.74
C ILE A 182 20.11 -26.45 15.62
N ILE A 183 20.77 -25.29 15.55
CA ILE A 183 22.24 -25.19 15.46
C ILE A 183 22.87 -25.90 16.66
N THR A 184 22.43 -25.59 17.89
CA THR A 184 22.94 -26.22 19.11
C THR A 184 22.77 -27.74 19.08
N SER A 185 21.63 -28.25 18.64
CA SER A 185 21.37 -29.69 18.55
C SER A 185 22.31 -30.38 17.55
N LEU A 186 22.54 -29.78 16.39
CA LEU A 186 23.43 -30.31 15.35
C LEU A 186 24.89 -30.34 15.80
N VAL A 187 25.34 -29.28 16.46
CA VAL A 187 26.72 -29.15 16.97
C VAL A 187 26.97 -30.11 18.12
N THR A 188 26.02 -30.24 19.05
CA THR A 188 26.17 -31.13 20.23
C THR A 188 26.36 -32.58 19.82
N LYS A 189 25.65 -33.05 18.80
CA LYS A 189 25.83 -34.41 18.24
C LYS A 189 27.18 -34.65 17.57
N ARG A 190 27.87 -33.60 17.12
CA ARG A 190 29.18 -33.72 16.46
C ARG A 190 30.35 -33.80 17.45
N ARG A 191 30.14 -33.30 18.67
CA ARG A 191 31.15 -33.26 19.74
C ARG A 191 31.12 -34.50 20.64
N GLN A 192 30.13 -35.37 20.48
CA GLN A 192 30.03 -36.69 21.11
C GLN A 192 30.58 -37.76 20.17
#